data_AF-A0A318LGU0-F1
#
_entry.id   AF-A0A318LGU0-F1
#
_cell.length_a   1.000
_cell.length_b   1.000
_cell.length_c   1.000
_cell.angle_alpha   90.00
_cell.angle_beta   90.00
_cell.angle_gamma   90.00
#
_symmetry.space_group_name_H-M   'P 1'
#
loop_
_entity.id
_entity.type
_entity.pdbx_description
1 polymer ?
#
loop_
_entity_poly.entity_id
_entity_poly.type
_entity_poly.pdbx_seq_one_letter_code
_entity_poly.pdbx_strand_id
1 'polypeptide(L)'
;MSSRPQSQRDPAGDRDEERVRTYVENLALTLSQLGFPRMPARVFSALTVSDTGRMSAADLAGMLSVSPAAISGAVRYLEQVGLISKERQPGERRDHYRLYDDFWFASFLKRDRMLRMWLDATLEGVDAVGPETPAGVRLTRMADFLDFIVKEIPALFDRWHRERTQRERGAGA
;
A
#
# COMPACT_ATOMS: atom_id res chain seq x y z
N MET A 1 13.74 -54.78 16.79
CA MET A 1 13.20 -53.90 15.74
C MET A 1 12.28 -52.90 16.41
N SER A 2 12.77 -51.71 16.74
CA SER A 2 11.97 -50.65 17.38
C SER A 2 11.91 -49.48 16.43
N SER A 3 10.73 -49.30 15.82
CA SER A 3 10.45 -48.29 14.82
C SER A 3 10.42 -46.91 15.49
N ARG A 4 11.36 -46.04 15.10
CA ARG A 4 11.31 -44.60 15.43
C ARG A 4 10.05 -43.99 14.79
N PRO A 5 9.31 -43.12 15.49
CA PRO A 5 8.22 -42.38 14.87
C PRO A 5 8.80 -41.42 13.84
N GLN A 6 8.32 -41.51 12.60
CA GLN A 6 8.54 -40.50 11.57
C GLN A 6 8.05 -39.15 12.13
N SER A 7 8.97 -38.20 12.26
CA SER A 7 8.62 -36.82 12.57
C SER A 7 7.70 -36.30 11.47
N GLN A 8 6.46 -36.04 11.84
CA GLN A 8 5.49 -35.28 11.08
C GLN A 8 6.16 -33.95 10.68
N ARG A 9 6.49 -33.78 9.39
CA ARG A 9 7.02 -32.51 8.86
C ARG A 9 5.86 -31.53 8.83
N ASP A 10 5.96 -30.47 9.63
CA ASP A 10 5.06 -29.32 9.53
C ASP A 10 5.18 -28.69 8.13
N PRO A 11 4.06 -28.40 7.44
CA PRO A 11 4.06 -27.81 6.09
C PRO A 11 4.54 -26.35 6.04
N ALA A 12 4.90 -25.75 7.17
CA ALA A 12 5.47 -24.40 7.28
C ALA A 12 7.01 -24.37 7.13
N GLY A 13 7.67 -25.51 6.93
CA GLY A 13 9.12 -25.65 7.06
C GLY A 13 9.99 -25.54 5.80
N ASP A 14 9.45 -25.07 4.66
CA ASP A 14 10.19 -25.09 3.37
C ASP A 14 10.19 -23.73 2.63
N ARG A 15 10.01 -22.63 3.37
CA ARG A 15 10.15 -21.29 2.80
C ARG A 15 11.63 -20.92 2.76
N ASP A 16 12.16 -20.70 1.57
CA ASP A 16 13.51 -20.19 1.38
C ASP A 16 13.58 -18.70 1.82
N GLU A 17 13.91 -18.50 3.09
CA GLU A 17 14.01 -17.18 3.73
C GLU A 17 14.99 -16.25 3.02
N GLU A 18 16.04 -16.79 2.40
CA GLU A 18 17.01 -15.97 1.68
C GLU A 18 16.43 -15.43 0.37
N ARG A 19 15.66 -16.27 -0.34
CA ARG A 19 14.89 -15.83 -1.51
C ARG A 19 13.83 -14.79 -1.13
N VAL A 20 13.21 -14.91 0.04
CA VAL A 20 12.23 -13.94 0.54
C VAL A 20 12.90 -12.59 0.82
N ARG A 21 14.04 -12.57 1.53
CA ARG A 21 14.80 -11.32 1.77
C ARG A 21 15.23 -10.66 0.46
N THR A 22 15.72 -11.46 -0.49
CA THR A 22 16.09 -10.96 -1.83
C THR A 22 14.89 -10.34 -2.53
N TYR A 23 13.72 -10.99 -2.47
CA TYR A 23 12.48 -10.44 -3.02
C TYR A 23 12.07 -9.13 -2.35
N VAL A 24 12.16 -9.04 -1.01
CA VAL A 24 11.84 -7.82 -0.25
C VAL A 24 12.70 -6.65 -0.71
N GLU A 25 14.00 -6.84 -0.88
CA GLU A 25 14.89 -5.78 -1.36
C GLU A 25 14.59 -5.41 -2.82
N ASN A 26 14.34 -6.38 -3.70
CA ASN A 26 14.00 -6.13 -5.10
C ASN A 26 12.69 -5.34 -5.23
N LEU A 27 11.65 -5.73 -4.47
CA LEU A 27 10.38 -5.00 -4.45
C LEU A 27 10.57 -3.58 -3.92
N ALA A 28 11.38 -3.40 -2.87
CA ALA A 28 11.69 -2.09 -2.33
C ALA A 28 12.41 -1.18 -3.33
N LEU A 29 13.32 -1.74 -4.14
CA LEU A 29 13.97 -1.02 -5.24
C LEU A 29 12.97 -0.59 -6.30
N THR A 30 12.08 -1.48 -6.74
CA THR A 30 11.01 -1.15 -7.70
C THR A 30 10.11 -0.04 -7.17
N LEU A 31 9.64 -0.15 -5.93
CA LEU A 31 8.77 0.87 -5.33
C LEU A 31 9.49 2.21 -5.17
N SER A 32 10.80 2.19 -4.89
CA SER A 32 11.61 3.41 -4.84
C SER A 32 11.70 4.10 -6.19
N GLN A 33 11.82 3.33 -7.29
CA GLN A 33 11.77 3.86 -8.66
C GLN A 33 10.39 4.46 -9.00
N LEU A 34 9.32 3.95 -8.38
CA LEU A 34 7.96 4.48 -8.48
C LEU A 34 7.70 5.69 -7.56
N GLY A 35 8.74 6.24 -6.91
CA GLY A 35 8.67 7.47 -6.12
C GLY A 35 8.46 7.28 -4.62
N PHE A 36 8.44 6.05 -4.11
CA PHE A 36 8.40 5.84 -2.66
C PHE A 36 9.75 6.18 -2.02
N PRO A 37 9.77 6.76 -0.80
CA PRO A 37 11.01 6.87 -0.07
C PRO A 37 11.56 5.47 0.28
N ARG A 38 12.89 5.32 0.29
CA ARG A 38 13.57 4.01 0.39
C ARG A 38 13.11 3.16 1.58
N MET A 39 13.07 3.73 2.79
CA MET A 39 12.66 2.97 3.99
C MET A 39 11.17 2.60 4.01
N PRO A 40 10.21 3.49 3.68
CA PRO A 40 8.83 3.09 3.40
C PRO A 40 8.69 1.93 2.42
N ALA A 41 9.43 1.95 1.30
CA ALA A 41 9.39 0.88 0.31
C ALA A 41 9.85 -0.46 0.91
N ARG A 42 10.94 -0.46 1.69
CA ARG A 42 11.44 -1.66 2.40
C ARG A 42 10.44 -2.16 3.45
N VAL A 43 9.86 -1.27 4.27
CA VAL A 43 8.85 -1.63 5.29
C VAL A 43 7.59 -2.21 4.64
N PHE A 44 7.11 -1.59 3.56
CA PHE A 44 5.96 -2.11 2.82
C PHE A 44 6.26 -3.52 2.28
N SER A 45 7.41 -3.70 1.64
CA SER A 45 7.83 -4.98 1.07
C SER A 45 7.94 -6.08 2.14
N ALA A 46 8.50 -5.77 3.31
CA ALA A 46 8.55 -6.69 4.44
C ALA A 46 7.15 -7.10 4.93
N LEU A 47 6.21 -6.15 5.02
CA LEU A 47 4.83 -6.46 5.42
C LEU A 47 4.12 -7.37 4.42
N THR A 48 4.38 -7.23 3.11
CA THR A 48 3.73 -8.05 2.07
C THR A 48 4.10 -9.53 2.14
N VAL A 49 5.24 -9.86 2.74
CA VAL A 49 5.73 -11.23 2.84
C VAL A 49 5.43 -11.88 4.20
N SER A 50 4.83 -11.14 5.15
CA SER A 50 4.45 -11.66 6.46
C SER A 50 3.26 -12.61 6.37
N ASP A 51 3.39 -13.81 6.94
CA ASP A 51 2.33 -14.84 6.91
C ASP A 51 1.08 -14.41 7.70
N THR A 52 1.26 -13.61 8.75
CA THR A 52 0.14 -13.05 9.53
C THR A 52 -0.42 -11.77 8.92
N GLY A 53 0.27 -11.21 7.92
CA GLY A 53 0.02 -9.87 7.37
C GLY A 53 0.22 -8.75 8.39
N ARG A 54 0.85 -9.04 9.53
CA ARG A 54 1.11 -8.10 10.63
C ARG A 54 2.57 -8.18 11.08
N MET A 55 3.16 -7.05 11.43
CA MET A 55 4.50 -6.99 12.03
C MET A 55 4.61 -5.82 13.02
N SER A 56 5.31 -6.01 14.13
CA SER A 56 5.66 -4.92 15.03
C SER A 56 6.86 -4.12 14.49
N ALA A 57 7.14 -2.95 15.08
CA ALA A 57 8.34 -2.18 14.75
C ALA A 57 9.63 -2.99 14.98
N ALA A 58 9.64 -3.87 15.98
CA ALA A 58 10.79 -4.72 16.28
C ALA A 58 10.99 -5.81 15.23
N ASP A 59 9.90 -6.44 14.76
CA ASP A 59 9.96 -7.47 13.72
C ASP A 59 10.43 -6.87 12.40
N LEU A 60 9.92 -5.68 12.04
CA LEU A 60 10.36 -4.94 10.86
C LEU A 60 11.84 -4.55 10.94
N ALA A 61 12.29 -4.06 12.10
CA ALA A 61 13.69 -3.72 12.32
C ALA A 61 14.60 -4.95 12.19
N GLY A 62 14.18 -6.09 12.75
CA GLY A 62 14.89 -7.36 12.65
C GLY A 62 14.97 -7.89 11.22
N MET A 63 13.84 -7.95 10.51
CA MET A 63 13.79 -8.44 9.12
C MET A 63 14.61 -7.58 8.15
N LEU A 64 14.58 -6.25 8.33
CA LEU A 64 15.27 -5.32 7.45
C LEU A 64 16.73 -5.03 7.87
N SER A 65 17.19 -5.60 8.97
CA SER A 65 18.51 -5.34 9.57
C SER A 65 18.77 -3.84 9.78
N VAL A 66 17.80 -3.13 10.37
CA VAL A 66 17.89 -1.68 10.66
C VAL A 66 17.57 -1.40 12.12
N SER A 67 17.86 -0.18 12.58
CA SER A 67 17.47 0.24 13.93
C SER A 67 15.95 0.45 14.02
N PRO A 68 15.32 0.20 15.19
CA PRO A 68 13.89 0.50 15.39
C PRO A 68 13.52 1.97 15.12
N ALA A 69 14.44 2.89 15.35
CA ALA A 69 14.24 4.32 15.07
C ALA A 69 14.02 4.61 13.58
N ALA A 70 14.60 3.81 12.67
CA ALA A 70 14.42 3.95 11.23
C ALA A 70 13.01 3.55 10.75
N ILE A 71 12.28 2.78 11.54
CA ILE A 71 10.94 2.28 11.19
C ILE A 71 9.86 3.34 11.39
N SER A 72 9.96 4.17 12.44
CA SER A 72 8.91 5.12 12.83
C SER A 72 8.53 6.11 11.72
N GLY A 73 9.53 6.64 11.01
CA GLY A 73 9.28 7.56 9.88
C GLY A 73 8.64 6.84 8.69
N ALA A 74 9.06 5.60 8.42
CA ALA A 74 8.53 4.80 7.34
C ALA A 74 7.06 4.42 7.55
N VAL A 75 6.74 3.95 8.75
CA VAL A 75 5.36 3.63 9.17
C VAL A 75 4.47 4.86 9.06
N ARG A 76 4.89 6.01 9.62
CA ARG A 76 4.11 7.24 9.59
C ARG A 76 3.77 7.66 8.15
N TYR A 77 4.75 7.58 7.24
CA TYR A 77 4.52 7.84 5.83
C TYR A 77 3.48 6.89 5.24
N LEU A 78 3.63 5.58 5.47
CA LEU A 78 2.73 4.55 4.93
C LEU A 78 1.30 4.69 5.47
N GLU A 79 1.13 5.04 6.74
CA GLU A 79 -0.18 5.40 7.33
C GLU A 79 -0.77 6.66 6.67
N GLN A 80 0.06 7.68 6.46
CA GLN A 80 -0.34 8.93 5.82
C GLN A 80 -0.84 8.69 4.39
N VAL A 81 -0.15 7.86 3.59
CA VAL A 81 -0.59 7.50 2.23
C VAL A 81 -1.64 6.38 2.21
N GLY A 82 -2.03 5.85 3.37
CA GLY A 82 -3.15 4.93 3.53
C GLY A 82 -2.85 3.48 3.18
N LEU A 83 -1.58 3.07 3.17
CA LEU A 83 -1.17 1.71 2.78
C LEU A 83 -1.12 0.73 3.95
N ILE A 84 -0.97 1.24 5.17
CA ILE A 84 -0.95 0.44 6.39
C ILE A 84 -1.87 1.04 7.46
N SER A 85 -2.38 0.18 8.33
CA SER A 85 -3.04 0.54 9.58
C SER A 85 -2.16 0.19 10.77
N LYS A 86 -2.39 0.91 11.87
CA LYS A 86 -1.79 0.64 13.17
C LYS A 86 -2.83 0.04 14.09
N GLU A 87 -2.53 -1.14 14.60
CA GLU A 87 -3.41 -1.90 15.48
C GLU A 87 -2.72 -2.12 16.83
N ARG A 88 -3.49 -2.09 17.91
CA ARG A 88 -3.09 -2.59 19.23
C ARG A 88 -3.98 -3.74 19.61
N GLN A 89 -3.39 -4.88 19.97
CA GLN A 89 -4.17 -5.96 20.55
C GLN A 89 -4.49 -5.64 22.02
N PRO A 90 -5.69 -6.02 22.51
CA PRO A 90 -6.00 -5.93 23.93
C PRO A 90 -4.95 -6.67 24.77
N GLY A 91 -4.35 -5.98 25.73
CA GLY A 91 -3.31 -6.55 26.61
C GLY A 91 -1.87 -6.43 26.09
N GLU A 92 -1.66 -6.06 24.83
CA GLU A 92 -0.34 -5.81 24.28
C GLU A 92 0.08 -4.35 24.44
N ARG A 93 1.34 -4.12 24.84
CA ARG A 93 1.93 -2.78 24.88
C ARG A 93 2.49 -2.33 23.53
N ARG A 94 2.69 -3.26 22.59
CA ARG A 94 3.36 -3.00 21.31
C ARG A 94 2.34 -2.73 20.22
N ASP A 95 2.66 -1.74 19.40
CA ASP A 95 1.92 -1.44 18.19
C ASP A 95 2.29 -2.46 17.09
N HIS A 96 1.28 -2.95 16.38
CA HIS A 96 1.42 -3.79 15.20
C HIS A 96 0.95 -3.04 13.96
N TYR A 97 1.65 -3.27 12.85
CA TYR A 97 1.33 -2.68 11.56
C TYR A 97 0.81 -3.75 10.63
N ARG A 98 -0.27 -3.43 9.92
CA ARG A 98 -0.95 -4.34 9.00
C ARG A 98 -1.18 -3.64 7.66
N LEU A 99 -1.07 -4.38 6.57
CA LEU A 99 -1.55 -3.91 5.27
C LEU A 99 -3.08 -3.85 5.29
N TYR A 100 -3.68 -2.77 4.77
CA TYR A 100 -5.14 -2.79 4.58
C TYR A 100 -5.52 -3.96 3.65
N ASP A 101 -6.50 -4.78 4.06
CA ASP A 101 -7.01 -5.90 3.25
C ASP A 101 -7.56 -5.44 1.90
N ASP A 102 -8.06 -4.21 1.89
CA ASP A 102 -8.40 -3.45 0.70
C ASP A 102 -7.41 -2.28 0.59
N PHE A 103 -6.14 -2.63 0.32
CA PHE A 103 -5.01 -1.73 0.01
C PHE A 103 -5.39 -0.51 -0.84
N TRP A 104 -6.44 -0.66 -1.63
CA TRP A 104 -6.98 0.31 -2.54
C TRP A 104 -7.91 1.34 -1.89
N PHE A 105 -8.80 0.96 -0.96
CA PHE A 105 -9.92 1.81 -0.54
C PHE A 105 -9.49 2.98 0.36
N ALA A 106 -8.64 2.73 1.35
CA ALA A 106 -8.16 3.75 2.28
C ALA A 106 -7.17 4.73 1.62
N SER A 107 -6.26 4.23 0.76
CA SER A 107 -5.41 5.06 -0.09
C SER A 107 -6.20 5.84 -1.14
N PHE A 108 -7.31 5.30 -1.63
CA PHE A 108 -8.19 5.94 -2.61
C PHE A 108 -8.92 7.16 -2.04
N LEU A 109 -9.55 7.07 -0.85
CA LEU A 109 -10.26 8.21 -0.26
C LEU A 109 -9.36 9.44 -0.07
N LYS A 110 -8.08 9.22 0.26
CA LYS A 110 -7.09 10.30 0.37
C LYS A 110 -6.65 10.83 -0.99
N ARG A 111 -6.47 9.96 -1.99
CA ARG A 111 -6.09 10.33 -3.36
C ARG A 111 -7.20 11.07 -4.11
N ASP A 112 -8.46 10.69 -3.91
CA ASP A 112 -9.64 11.40 -4.45
C ASP A 112 -9.66 12.86 -3.99
N ARG A 113 -9.48 13.10 -2.68
CA ARG A 113 -9.39 14.47 -2.14
C ARG A 113 -8.24 15.26 -2.78
N MET A 114 -7.07 14.65 -2.92
CA MET A 114 -5.89 15.30 -3.51
C MET A 114 -6.11 15.65 -4.99
N LEU A 115 -6.74 14.77 -5.76
CA LEU A 115 -7.06 15.02 -7.18
C LEU A 115 -8.09 16.14 -7.33
N ARG A 116 -9.11 16.19 -6.47
CA ARG A 116 -10.08 17.31 -6.45
C ARG A 116 -9.42 18.63 -6.10
N MET A 117 -8.56 18.66 -5.08
CA MET A 117 -7.80 19.87 -4.74
C MET A 117 -6.92 20.34 -5.91
N TRP A 118 -6.34 19.41 -6.67
CA TRP A 118 -5.55 19.75 -7.86
C TRP A 118 -6.42 20.26 -9.01
N LEU A 119 -7.60 19.64 -9.22
CA LEU A 119 -8.58 20.15 -10.17
C LEU A 119 -9.00 21.59 -9.82
N ASP A 120 -9.36 21.85 -8.57
CA ASP A 120 -9.77 23.17 -8.10
C ASP A 120 -8.67 24.23 -8.33
N ALA A 121 -7.42 23.91 -7.96
CA ALA A 121 -6.27 24.79 -8.21
C ALA A 121 -5.99 25.00 -9.71
N THR A 122 -6.29 24.00 -10.55
CA THR A 122 -6.14 24.11 -12.01
C THR A 122 -7.19 25.05 -12.59
N LEU A 123 -8.44 24.97 -12.12
CA LEU A 123 -9.52 25.85 -12.53
C LEU A 123 -9.25 27.31 -12.11
N GLU A 124 -8.78 27.53 -10.89
CA GLU A 124 -8.31 28.86 -10.45
C GLU A 124 -7.21 29.40 -11.36
N GLY A 125 -6.29 28.51 -11.79
CA GLY A 125 -5.25 28.85 -12.76
C GLY A 125 -5.79 29.27 -14.13
N VAL A 126 -6.87 28.65 -14.62
CA VAL A 126 -7.54 29.02 -15.89
C VAL A 126 -8.06 30.45 -15.80
N ASP A 127 -8.76 30.78 -14.70
CA ASP A 127 -9.32 32.12 -14.48
C ASP A 127 -8.21 33.17 -14.35
N ALA A 128 -7.11 32.84 -13.66
CA ALA A 128 -6.00 33.74 -13.44
C ALA A 128 -5.24 34.13 -14.73
N VAL A 129 -5.06 33.17 -15.66
CA VAL A 129 -4.32 33.42 -16.91
C VAL A 129 -5.24 33.81 -18.08
N GLY A 130 -6.55 33.69 -17.91
CA GLY A 130 -7.55 33.88 -18.96
C GLY A 130 -7.70 32.64 -19.86
N PRO A 131 -8.94 32.16 -20.08
CA PRO A 131 -9.20 30.86 -20.74
C PRO A 131 -8.74 30.81 -22.19
N GLU A 132 -8.79 31.93 -22.91
CA GLU A 132 -8.42 32.01 -24.33
C GLU A 132 -6.92 32.13 -24.58
N THR A 133 -6.11 32.28 -23.52
CA THR A 133 -4.66 32.33 -23.68
C THR A 133 -4.09 30.93 -23.96
N PRO A 134 -2.91 30.81 -24.59
CA PRO A 134 -2.25 29.52 -24.74
C PRO A 134 -2.00 28.80 -23.39
N ALA A 135 -1.90 29.54 -22.28
CA ALA A 135 -1.83 28.97 -20.94
C ALA A 135 -3.19 28.45 -20.46
N GLY A 136 -4.24 29.24 -20.62
CA GLY A 136 -5.62 28.86 -20.33
C GLY A 136 -6.00 27.56 -21.05
N VAL A 137 -5.78 27.48 -22.36
CA VAL A 137 -6.07 26.27 -23.16
C VAL A 137 -5.34 25.01 -22.63
N ARG A 138 -4.09 25.13 -22.17
CA ARG A 138 -3.37 23.98 -21.58
C ARG A 138 -3.96 23.59 -20.22
N LEU A 139 -4.27 24.57 -19.38
CA LEU A 139 -4.85 24.33 -18.05
C LEU A 139 -6.26 23.75 -18.16
N THR A 140 -7.09 24.22 -19.09
CA THR A 140 -8.42 23.66 -19.37
C THR A 140 -8.32 22.18 -19.76
N ARG A 141 -7.42 21.82 -20.68
CA ARG A 141 -7.18 20.40 -21.04
C ARG A 141 -6.74 19.55 -19.85
N MET A 142 -5.94 20.12 -18.94
CA MET A 142 -5.52 19.45 -17.71
C MET A 142 -6.71 19.28 -16.75
N ALA A 143 -7.54 20.31 -16.59
CA ALA A 143 -8.74 20.27 -15.77
C ALA A 143 -9.73 19.23 -16.31
N ASP A 144 -9.96 19.17 -17.62
CA ASP A 144 -10.83 18.17 -18.27
C ASP A 144 -10.37 16.74 -17.94
N PHE A 145 -9.06 16.49 -18.02
CA PHE A 145 -8.50 15.20 -17.69
C PHE A 145 -8.60 14.88 -16.19
N LEU A 146 -8.31 15.84 -15.31
CA LEU A 146 -8.43 15.67 -13.87
C LEU A 146 -9.89 15.39 -13.45
N ASP A 147 -10.86 16.10 -14.03
CA ASP A 147 -12.29 15.87 -13.81
C ASP A 147 -12.72 14.47 -14.26
N PHE A 148 -12.27 14.01 -15.44
CA PHE A 148 -12.50 12.63 -15.88
C PHE A 148 -11.95 11.61 -14.90
N ILE A 149 -10.70 11.79 -14.44
CA ILE A 149 -10.05 10.87 -13.51
C ILE A 149 -10.75 10.85 -12.14
N VAL A 150 -11.14 12.00 -11.61
CA VAL A 150 -11.90 12.12 -10.34
C VAL A 150 -13.21 11.33 -10.42
N LYS A 151 -13.87 11.29 -11.58
CA LYS A 151 -15.11 10.53 -11.79
C LYS A 151 -14.87 9.03 -11.98
N GLU A 152 -13.86 8.65 -12.76
CA GLU A 152 -13.65 7.25 -13.17
C GLU A 152 -12.96 6.38 -12.11
N ILE A 153 -12.04 6.94 -11.31
CA ILE A 153 -11.33 6.15 -10.30
C ILE A 153 -12.31 5.49 -9.29
N PRO A 154 -13.29 6.20 -8.67
CA PRO A 154 -14.27 5.55 -7.80
C PRO A 154 -15.02 4.42 -8.51
N ALA A 155 -15.47 4.65 -9.75
CA ALA A 155 -16.19 3.64 -10.53
C ALA A 155 -15.33 2.40 -10.83
N LEU A 156 -14.04 2.59 -11.13
CA LEU A 156 -13.08 1.50 -11.32
C LEU A 156 -12.96 0.65 -10.06
N PHE A 157 -12.86 1.28 -8.88
CA PHE A 157 -12.79 0.54 -7.63
C PHE A 157 -14.10 -0.16 -7.31
N ASP A 158 -15.25 0.47 -7.50
CA ASP A 158 -16.54 -0.18 -7.30
C ASP A 158 -16.69 -1.43 -8.19
N ARG A 159 -16.22 -1.36 -9.45
CA ARG A 159 -16.17 -2.53 -10.34
C ARG A 159 -15.27 -3.63 -9.77
N TRP A 160 -14.05 -3.30 -9.34
CA TRP A 160 -13.12 -4.25 -8.74
C TRP A 160 -13.71 -4.96 -7.51
N HIS A 161 -14.32 -4.21 -6.59
CA HIS A 161 -14.93 -4.78 -5.38
C HIS A 161 -16.07 -5.74 -5.73
N ARG A 162 -16.94 -5.36 -6.68
CA ARG A 162 -18.01 -6.24 -7.16
C ARG A 162 -17.47 -7.54 -7.73
N GLU A 163 -16.44 -7.48 -8.58
CA GLU A 163 -15.83 -8.67 -9.16
C GLU A 163 -15.18 -9.57 -8.09
N ARG A 164 -14.48 -8.99 -7.12
CA ARG A 164 -13.86 -9.73 -6.02
C ARG A 164 -14.91 -10.47 -5.18
N THR A 165 -15.96 -9.76 -4.75
CA THR A 165 -17.04 -10.37 -3.94
C THR A 165 -17.77 -11.48 -4.71
N GLN A 166 -17.95 -11.34 -6.02
CA GLN A 166 -18.53 -12.39 -6.85
C GLN A 166 -17.63 -13.63 -6.94
N ARG A 167 -16.32 -13.45 -7.11
CA ARG A 167 -15.34 -14.56 -7.13
C ARG A 167 -15.29 -15.29 -5.79
N GLU A 168 -15.28 -14.56 -4.67
CA GLU A 168 -15.28 -15.15 -3.33
C GLU A 168 -16.57 -15.93 -3.05
N ARG A 169 -17.72 -15.46 -3.52
CA ARG A 169 -19.01 -16.19 -3.43
C ARG A 169 -19.06 -17.42 -4.33
N GLY A 170 -18.42 -17.38 -5.50
CA GLY A 170 -18.36 -18.51 -6.44
C GLY A 170 -17.33 -19.58 -6.09
N ALA A 171 -16.28 -19.24 -5.34
CA ALA A 171 -15.28 -20.19 -4.84
C ALA A 171 -15.69 -20.88 -3.52
N GLY A 172 -16.78 -20.43 -2.90
CA GLY A 172 -17.37 -20.99 -1.68
C GLY A 172 -18.58 -21.90 -1.91
N ALA A 173 -18.87 -22.27 -3.17
CA ALA A 173 -19.92 -23.22 -3.58
C ALA A 173 -19.27 -24.44 -4.26
#